data_AF-A0AAW4WTF5-F1
#
_entry.id   AF-A0AAW4WTF5-F1
#
_cell.length_a   1.000
_cell.length_b   1.000
_cell.length_c   1.000
_cell.angle_alpha   90.00
_cell.angle_beta   90.00
_cell.angle_gamma   90.00
#
_symmetry.space_group_name_H-M   'P 1'
#
loop_
_entity.id
_entity.type
_entity.pdbx_description
1 polymer ?
#
loop_
_entity_poly.entity_id
_entity_poly.type
_entity_poly.pdbx_seq_one_letter_code
_entity_poly.pdbx_strand_id
1 'polypeptide(L)' 'MELLSVEVVMDMLGVTRRTVTNMIKRGDLIAEYPQTGKRGRPSMMITASSCGNYLLQKGR' A
#
# COMPACT_ATOMS: atom_id res chain seq x y z
N MET A 1 10.05 -9.91 4.21
CA MET A 1 9.44 -8.61 3.82
C MET A 1 7.99 -8.66 4.24
N GLU A 2 7.54 -7.76 5.12
CA GLU A 2 6.14 -7.74 5.56
C GLU A 2 5.26 -6.98 4.57
N LEU A 3 4.10 -7.56 4.25
CA LEU A 3 3.15 -7.06 3.27
C LEU A 3 1.79 -6.82 3.92
N LEU A 4 1.23 -5.64 3.67
CA LEU A 4 -0.08 -5.21 4.14
C LEU A 4 -1.08 -5.23 2.98
N SER A 5 -2.33 -5.59 3.26
CA SER A 5 -3.38 -5.44 2.25
C SER A 5 -3.68 -3.96 2.01
N VAL A 6 -4.23 -3.65 0.84
CA VAL A 6 -4.68 -2.29 0.52
C VAL A 6 -5.72 -1.78 1.54
N GLU A 7 -6.59 -2.67 2.04
CA GLU A 7 -7.60 -2.34 3.05
C GLU A 7 -6.96 -1.93 4.37
N VAL A 8 -5.97 -2.68 4.85
CA VAL A 8 -5.22 -2.33 6.07
C VAL A 8 -4.54 -0.97 5.92
N VAL A 9 -3.94 -0.68 4.77
CA VAL A 9 -3.29 0.62 4.52
C VAL A 9 -4.30 1.76 4.44
N MET A 10 -5.49 1.52 3.87
CA MET A 10 -6.57 2.51 3.87
C MET A 10 -6.98 2.88 5.30
N ASP A 11 -7.17 1.88 6.17
CA ASP A 11 -7.55 2.09 7.56
C ASP A 11 -6.44 2.80 8.35
N MET A 12 -5.18 2.37 8.18
CA MET A 12 -4.02 2.96 8.87
C MET A 12 -3.82 4.43 8.51
N LEU A 13 -4.00 4.79 7.23
CA LEU A 13 -3.76 6.15 6.75
C LEU A 13 -5.02 7.02 6.78
N GLY A 14 -6.20 6.44 7.03
CA GLY A 14 -7.48 7.13 6.97
C GLY A 14 -7.81 7.65 5.56
N VAL A 15 -7.45 6.90 4.51
CA VAL A 15 -7.60 7.34 3.11
C VAL A 15 -8.33 6.32 2.24
N THR A 16 -8.84 6.79 1.10
CA THR A 16 -9.53 5.92 0.13
C THR A 16 -8.57 5.04 -0.67
N ARG A 17 -9.08 3.95 -1.23
CA ARG A 17 -8.35 3.09 -2.18
C ARG A 17 -7.74 3.86 -3.35
N ARG A 18 -8.46 4.86 -3.87
CA ARG A 18 -7.99 5.73 -4.96
C ARG A 18 -6.78 6.54 -4.52
N THR A 19 -6.79 7.05 -3.29
CA THR A 19 -5.66 7.75 -2.70
C THR A 19 -4.45 6.82 -2.58
N VAL A 20 -4.63 5.61 -2.04
CA VAL A 20 -3.54 4.61 -1.95
C VAL A 20 -2.95 4.31 -3.33
N THR A 21 -3.79 4.14 -4.35
CA THR A 21 -3.32 3.91 -5.73
C THR A 21 -2.53 5.11 -6.28
N ASN A 22 -2.96 6.34 -5.98
CA ASN A 22 -2.24 7.54 -6.37
C ASN A 22 -0.90 7.65 -5.65
N MET A 23 -0.82 7.28 -4.37
CA MET A 23 0.41 7.25 -3.60
C MET A 23 1.42 6.24 -4.19
N ILE A 24 0.95 5.06 -4.59
CA ILE A 24 1.78 4.08 -5.31
C ILE A 24 2.31 4.67 -6.61
N LYS A 25 1.46 5.34 -7.41
CA LYS A 25 1.87 5.98 -8.67
C LYS A 25 2.91 7.10 -8.48
N ARG A 26 2.88 7.78 -7.34
CA ARG A 26 3.85 8.85 -6.99
C ARG A 26 5.16 8.30 -6.44
N GLY A 27 5.21 7.02 -6.07
CA GLY A 27 6.35 6.40 -5.38
C GLY A 27 6.33 6.58 -3.86
N ASP A 28 5.24 7.10 -3.29
CA ASP A 28 5.07 7.27 -1.84
C ASP A 28 4.92 5.92 -1.13
N LEU A 29 4.32 4.93 -1.81
CA LEU A 29 4.13 3.57 -1.33
C LEU A 29 4.65 2.56 -2.37
N ILE A 30 5.21 1.45 -1.89
CA ILE A 30 5.71 0.37 -2.75
C ILE A 30 4.71 -0.78 -2.71
N ALA A 31 4.17 -1.12 -3.88
CA ALA A 31 3.24 -2.22 -4.05
C ALA A 31 3.96 -3.47 -4.57
N GLU A 32 3.57 -4.62 -4.02
CA GLU A 32 4.04 -5.95 -4.38
C GLU A 32 2.85 -6.80 -4.83
N TYR A 33 3.13 -7.77 -5.69
CA TYR A 33 2.13 -8.67 -6.27
C TYR A 33 2.51 -10.14 -6.03
N PRO A 34 2.56 -10.58 -4.76
CA PRO A 34 3.15 -11.86 -4.37
C PRO A 34 2.33 -13.08 -4.83
N GLN A 35 1.03 -12.92 -5.10
CA GLN A 35 0.14 -13.99 -5.52
C GLN A 35 -0.86 -13.51 -6.57
N THR A 36 -1.19 -14.42 -7.48
CA THR A 36 -2.33 -14.27 -8.40
C THR A 36 -3.63 -14.49 -7.61
N GLY A 37 -4.36 -13.41 -7.33
CA GLY A 37 -5.63 -13.44 -6.60
C GLY A 37 -6.80 -14.05 -7.39
N LYS A 38 -7.99 -14.01 -6.77
CA LYS A 38 -9.22 -14.60 -7.34
C LYS A 38 -9.49 -14.07 -8.76
N ARG A 39 -9.77 -14.98 -9.70
CA ARG A 39 -9.93 -14.71 -11.15
C ARG A 39 -8.65 -14.33 -11.90
N GLY A 40 -7.46 -14.69 -11.40
CA GLY A 40 -6.21 -14.44 -12.11
C GLY A 40 -5.66 -13.01 -11.94
N ARG A 41 -6.26 -12.18 -11.09
CA ARG A 41 -5.80 -10.80 -10.85
C ARG A 41 -4.82 -10.76 -9.70
N PRO A 42 -3.60 -10.22 -9.85
CA PRO A 42 -2.63 -10.15 -8.77
C PRO A 42 -3.21 -9.44 -7.53
N SER A 43 -3.06 -10.06 -6.36
CA SER A 43 -3.44 -9.44 -5.09
C SER A 43 -2.43 -8.35 -4.78
N MET A 44 -2.80 -7.09 -5.03
CA MET A 44 -1.99 -5.93 -4.71
C MET A 44 -1.80 -5.86 -3.19
N MET A 45 -0.55 -5.92 -2.76
CA MET A 45 -0.13 -5.75 -1.38
C MET A 45 0.84 -4.58 -1.30
N ILE A 46 1.00 -3.98 -0.13
CA ILE A 46 1.85 -2.82 0.10
C ILE A 46 2.91 -3.19 1.13
N THR A 47 4.15 -2.79 0.89
CA THR A 47 5.23 -3.08 1.82
C THR A 47 5.08 -2.25 3.09
N ALA A 48 5.16 -2.90 4.25
CA ALA A 48 5.03 -2.21 5.54
C ALA A 48 6.09 -1.10 5.71
N SER A 49 7.30 -1.31 5.19
CA SER A 49 8.40 -0.32 5.22
C SER A 49 8.07 0.97 4.48
N SER A 50 7.46 0.90 3.28
CA SER A 50 7.07 2.11 2.54
C SER A 50 5.98 2.90 3.28
N CYS A 51 5.03 2.20 3.91
CA CYS A 51 3.99 2.82 4.72
C CYS A 51 4.57 3.52 5.95
N GLY A 52 5.48 2.85 6.67
CA GLY A 52 6.18 3.43 7.82
C GLY A 52 6.99 4.67 7.44
N ASN A 53 7.74 4.61 6.33
CA ASN A 53 8.51 5.75 5.82
C ASN A 53 7.62 6.94 5.47
N TYR A 54 6.48 6.71 4.81
CA TYR A 54 5.52 7.77 4.50
C TYR A 54 4.98 8.45 5.76
N LEU A 55 4.60 7.67 6.78
CA LEU A 55 4.12 8.21 8.06
C LEU A 55 5.18 9.05 8.78
N LEU A 56 6.43 8.59 8.79
CA LEU A 56 7.55 9.32 9.40
C LEU A 56 7.86 10.63 8.68
N GLN A 57 7.72 10.68 7.35
CA GLN A 57 7.93 11.91 6.57
C GLN A 57 6.79 12.91 6.76
N LYS A 58 5.54 12.44 6.91
CA LYS A 58 4.37 13.33 7.09
C LYS A 58 4.25 13.91 8.51
N GLY A 59 4.90 13.28 9.49
CA GLY A 59 4.94 13.73 10.88
C GLY A 59 6.07 14.74 11.18
N ARG A 60 6.90 15.06 10.19
CA ARG A 60 7.86 16.18 10.22
C ARG A 60 7.26 17.40 9.55
#